data_AF-A0A2H0SWV9-F1
#
_entry.id   AF-A0A2H0SWV9-F1
#
_cell.length_a   1.000
_cell.length_b   1.000
_cell.length_c   1.000
_cell.angle_alpha   90.00
_cell.angle_beta   90.00
_cell.angle_gamma   90.00
#
_symmetry.space_group_name_H-M   'P 1'
#
loop_
_entity.id
_entity.type
_entity.pdbx_description
1 polymer ?
#
loop_
_entity_poly.entity_id
_entity_poly.type
_entity_poly.pdbx_seq_one_letter_code
_entity_poly.pdbx_strand_id
1 'polypeptide(L)'
;MQPHSMCAVALAAYMWNRTSPVFVSNARAKVIFTRHDGAPRSLYYDLNVESRQDDTKFVVKVIRSVGGIACSITVWRNSSEEGTRVHMTHAQQHISGLMETYKLYKDKIDNGNHRNSMKYKTFSGKVLQDDRKKLELYSDVKMPRGGFRKIRYDLVFESITEK
;
A
#
# COMPACT_ATOMS: atom_id res chain seq x y z
N MET A 1 1.63 -0.58 -22.12
CA MET A 1 0.90 -0.29 -20.86
C MET A 1 1.87 -0.53 -19.70
N GLN A 2 2.33 0.52 -19.01
CA GLN A 2 3.30 0.36 -17.91
C GLN A 2 2.71 -0.51 -16.78
N PRO A 3 3.51 -1.40 -16.18
CA PRO A 3 3.02 -2.28 -15.13
C PRO A 3 2.76 -1.45 -13.88
N HIS A 4 1.47 -1.27 -13.56
CA HIS A 4 0.89 -1.11 -12.24
C HIS A 4 1.83 -0.42 -11.22
N SER A 5 1.68 0.89 -11.02
CA SER A 5 2.29 1.54 -9.86
C SER A 5 1.56 1.08 -8.60
N MET A 6 2.10 0.06 -7.94
CA MET A 6 1.55 -0.58 -6.74
C MET A 6 1.97 0.14 -5.44
N CYS A 7 2.29 1.43 -5.53
CA CYS A 7 2.77 2.24 -4.40
C CYS A 7 1.75 2.32 -3.26
N ALA A 8 0.45 2.40 -3.60
CA ALA A 8 -0.66 2.30 -2.65
C ALA A 8 -0.67 0.99 -1.86
N VAL A 9 -0.49 -0.14 -2.57
CA VAL A 9 -0.49 -1.48 -1.99
C VAL A 9 0.73 -1.70 -1.09
N ALA A 10 1.90 -1.22 -1.52
CA ALA A 10 3.11 -1.22 -0.69
C ALA A 10 2.90 -0.42 0.60
N LEU A 11 2.29 0.77 0.51
CA LEU A 11 2.03 1.62 1.67
C LEU A 11 0.95 1.07 2.60
N ALA A 12 -0.15 0.55 2.06
CA ALA A 12 -1.23 -0.05 2.86
C ALA A 12 -0.69 -1.15 3.79
N ALA A 13 0.22 -1.95 3.27
CA ALA A 13 0.78 -3.06 4.01
C ALA A 13 1.89 -2.61 4.99
N TYR A 14 2.54 -1.47 4.74
CA TYR A 14 3.42 -0.82 5.70
C TYR A 14 2.63 -0.22 6.88
N MET A 15 1.50 0.43 6.61
CA MET A 15 0.63 1.00 7.63
C MET A 15 0.07 -0.05 8.60
N TRP A 16 -0.07 -1.29 8.14
CA TRP A 16 -0.55 -2.42 8.92
C TRP A 16 0.47 -2.98 9.93
N ASN A 17 1.75 -2.91 9.59
CA ASN A 17 2.84 -3.38 10.44
C ASN A 17 3.07 -2.50 11.69
N ARG A 18 2.24 -1.47 11.91
CA ARG A 18 2.46 -0.44 12.92
C ARG A 18 1.45 -0.54 14.06
N THR A 19 1.72 -1.42 15.03
CA THR A 19 1.04 -1.43 16.34
C THR A 19 1.70 -0.52 17.38
N SER A 20 2.90 -0.03 17.10
CA SER A 20 3.73 0.77 18.02
C SER A 20 4.27 2.03 17.32
N PRO A 21 4.42 3.16 18.03
CA PRO A 21 4.97 4.43 17.50
C PRO A 21 6.45 4.36 17.08
N VAL A 22 7.08 3.18 17.06
CA VAL A 22 8.43 3.00 16.52
C VAL A 22 8.36 3.08 15.00
N PHE A 23 8.52 4.29 14.49
CA PHE A 23 8.68 4.56 13.07
C PHE A 23 9.96 3.87 12.59
N VAL A 24 9.83 2.81 11.81
CA VAL A 24 10.94 2.41 10.94
C VAL A 24 10.98 3.42 9.82
N SER A 25 11.93 4.36 9.88
CA SER A 25 12.10 5.44 8.90
C SER A 25 12.18 4.93 7.46
N ASN A 26 12.69 3.70 7.30
CA ASN A 26 12.91 3.02 6.02
C ASN A 26 12.39 1.57 6.07
N ALA A 27 11.48 1.21 5.17
CA ALA A 27 11.02 -0.17 5.03
C ALA A 27 11.02 -0.59 3.56
N ARG A 28 11.16 -1.91 3.30
CA ARG A 28 10.96 -2.48 1.97
C ARG A 28 9.72 -3.35 1.94
N ALA A 29 8.85 -3.08 0.97
CA ALA A 29 7.72 -3.94 0.65
C ALA A 29 8.01 -4.73 -0.63
N LYS A 30 7.94 -6.05 -0.54
CA LYS A 30 7.91 -6.96 -1.68
C LYS A 30 6.45 -7.27 -2.01
N VAL A 31 6.02 -6.90 -3.22
CA VAL A 31 4.68 -7.15 -3.76
C VAL A 31 4.76 -8.29 -4.77
N ILE A 32 4.09 -9.40 -4.50
CA ILE A 32 4.05 -10.60 -5.35
C ILE A 32 2.64 -10.74 -5.92
N PHE A 33 2.53 -10.95 -7.24
CA PHE A 33 1.24 -11.19 -7.90
C PHE A 33 1.36 -12.03 -9.15
N THR A 34 0.25 -12.65 -9.54
CA THR A 34 0.13 -13.34 -10.82
C THR A 34 -0.31 -12.36 -11.90
N ARG A 35 0.47 -12.28 -12.98
CA ARG A 35 0.13 -11.48 -14.17
C ARG A 35 -1.07 -12.08 -14.92
N HIS A 36 -1.61 -11.31 -15.86
CA HIS A 36 -2.71 -11.79 -16.72
C HIS A 36 -2.36 -13.04 -17.55
N ASP A 37 -1.08 -13.27 -17.83
CA ASP A 37 -0.56 -14.44 -18.54
C ASP A 37 -0.29 -15.65 -17.61
N GLY A 38 -0.63 -15.54 -16.32
CA GLY A 38 -0.41 -16.60 -15.33
C GLY A 38 1.00 -16.63 -14.73
N ALA A 39 1.94 -15.82 -15.22
CA ALA A 39 3.30 -15.79 -14.68
C ALA A 39 3.37 -15.00 -13.36
N PRO A 40 4.07 -15.52 -12.33
CA PRO A 40 4.31 -14.76 -11.11
C PRO A 40 5.25 -13.58 -11.39
N ARG A 41 5.02 -12.48 -10.68
CA ARG A 41 5.86 -11.27 -10.72
C ARG A 41 6.06 -10.73 -9.33
N SER A 42 7.29 -10.33 -9.04
CA SER A 42 7.66 -9.62 -7.81
C SER A 42 8.08 -8.20 -8.13
N LEU A 43 7.64 -7.24 -7.33
CA LEU A 43 8.06 -5.84 -7.35
C LEU A 43 8.53 -5.44 -5.95
N TYR A 44 9.60 -4.67 -5.89
CA TYR A 44 10.16 -4.17 -4.63
C TYR A 44 9.97 -2.67 -4.56
N TYR A 45 9.48 -2.19 -3.42
CA TYR A 45 9.24 -0.79 -3.13
C TYR A 45 9.91 -0.41 -1.82
N ASP A 46 10.73 0.62 -1.86
CA ASP A 46 11.32 1.27 -0.71
C ASP A 46 10.36 2.37 -0.23
N LEU A 47 10.05 2.36 1.06
CA LEU A 47 9.13 3.29 1.73
C LEU A 47 9.91 4.12 2.74
N ASN A 48 10.00 5.42 2.50
CA ASN A 48 10.75 6.35 3.32
C ASN A 48 9.81 7.46 3.83
N VAL A 49 9.77 7.70 5.13
CA VAL A 49 8.96 8.78 5.71
C VAL A 49 9.72 10.11 5.54
N GLU A 50 9.23 11.01 4.69
CA GLU A 50 9.93 12.28 4.35
C GLU A 50 9.58 13.42 5.31
N SER A 51 8.34 13.47 5.79
CA SER A 51 7.89 14.55 6.68
C SER A 51 6.82 14.05 7.64
N ARG A 52 6.88 14.47 8.90
CA ARG A 52 5.93 14.13 9.95
C ARG A 52 5.45 15.41 10.60
N GLN A 53 4.15 15.67 10.53
CA GLN A 53 3.52 16.73 11.31
C GLN A 53 3.23 16.21 12.71
N ASP A 54 2.63 15.02 12.80
CA ASP A 54 2.34 14.29 14.03
C ASP A 54 2.14 12.78 13.72
N ASP A 55 1.68 11.99 14.70
CA ASP A 55 1.39 10.54 14.52
C ASP A 55 0.18 10.23 13.64
N THR A 56 -0.67 11.22 13.43
CA THR A 56 -1.88 11.14 12.62
C THR A 56 -1.64 11.62 11.20
N LYS A 57 -0.62 12.44 10.92
CA LYS A 57 -0.37 13.00 9.58
C LYS A 57 1.12 13.06 9.21
N PHE A 58 1.46 12.37 8.13
CA PHE A 58 2.84 12.28 7.61
C PHE A 58 2.86 11.97 6.11
N VAL A 59 4.02 12.15 5.48
CA VAL A 59 4.25 11.87 4.06
C VAL A 59 5.24 10.74 3.90
N VAL A 60 4.87 9.75 3.08
CA VAL A 60 5.73 8.63 2.72
C VAL A 60 6.10 8.72 1.25
N LYS A 61 7.40 8.75 0.97
CA LYS A 61 7.95 8.55 -0.36
C LYS A 61 8.05 7.07 -0.64
N VAL A 62 7.49 6.65 -1.77
CA VAL A 62 7.52 5.28 -2.24
C VAL A 62 8.27 5.23 -3.56
N ILE A 63 9.37 4.48 -3.61
CA ILE A 63 10.22 4.32 -4.79
C ILE A 63 10.31 2.84 -5.14
N ARG A 64 10.20 2.50 -6.43
CA ARG A 64 10.47 1.13 -6.87
C ARG A 64 11.99 0.86 -6.86
N SER A 65 12.45 -0.20 -6.21
CA SER A 65 13.89 -0.42 -5.96
C SER A 65 14.75 -0.61 -7.22
N VAL A 66 14.15 -1.02 -8.35
CA VAL A 66 14.83 -1.13 -9.65
C VAL A 66 14.85 0.19 -10.44
N GLY A 67 14.53 1.30 -9.78
CA GLY A 67 14.32 2.61 -10.40
C GLY A 67 12.88 2.81 -10.90
N GLY A 68 12.53 4.09 -11.07
CA GLY A 68 11.20 4.52 -11.49
C GLY A 68 10.84 5.90 -10.93
N ILE A 69 9.65 6.37 -11.28
CA ILE A 69 9.10 7.63 -10.76
C ILE A 69 8.69 7.40 -9.31
N ALA A 70 9.23 8.18 -8.39
CA ALA A 70 8.83 8.17 -6.99
C ALA A 70 7.39 8.67 -6.84
N CYS A 71 6.66 8.15 -5.86
CA CYS A 71 5.35 8.66 -5.48
C CYS A 71 5.45 9.21 -4.05
N SER A 72 4.88 10.38 -3.80
CA SER A 72 4.71 10.90 -2.44
C SER A 72 3.26 10.68 -2.03
N ILE A 73 3.05 10.03 -0.89
CA ILE A 73 1.71 9.70 -0.39
C ILE A 73 1.55 10.35 0.97
N THR A 74 0.58 11.25 1.08
CA THR A 74 0.20 11.85 2.36
C THR A 74 -0.76 10.91 3.07
N VAL A 75 -0.42 10.51 4.28
CA VAL A 75 -1.23 9.65 5.14
C VAL A 75 -1.86 10.51 6.23
N TRP A 76 -3.16 10.31 6.46
CA TRP A 76 -3.92 10.91 7.56
C TRP A 76 -4.73 9.81 8.28
N ARG A 77 -4.53 9.65 9.59
CA ARG A 77 -5.28 8.76 10.48
C ARG A 77 -6.29 9.56 11.32
N ASN A 78 -7.44 8.97 11.62
CA ASN A 78 -8.40 9.62 12.54
C ASN A 78 -7.91 9.67 13.99
N SER A 79 -7.02 8.75 14.38
CA SER A 79 -6.38 8.68 15.71
C SER A 79 -5.02 7.98 15.60
N SER A 80 -4.23 8.02 16.67
CA SER A 80 -2.99 7.23 16.79
C SER A 80 -3.25 5.75 17.12
N GLU A 81 -4.48 5.40 17.48
CA GLU A 81 -4.88 4.05 17.86
C GLU A 81 -4.89 3.08 16.66
N GLU A 82 -4.55 1.82 16.93
CA GLU A 82 -4.81 0.71 16.03
C GLU A 82 -6.33 0.57 15.79
N GLY A 83 -6.76 0.12 14.61
CA GLY A 83 -8.21 0.06 14.31
C GLY A 83 -8.74 1.29 13.58
N THR A 84 -7.98 2.39 13.59
CA THR A 84 -8.45 3.69 13.10
C THR A 84 -8.58 3.73 11.58
N ARG A 85 -9.43 4.64 11.11
CA ARG A 85 -9.55 4.93 9.68
C ARG A 85 -8.30 5.63 9.19
N VAL A 86 -7.78 5.19 8.05
CA VAL A 86 -6.62 5.79 7.39
C VAL A 86 -7.02 6.31 6.02
N HIS A 87 -6.65 7.54 5.76
CA HIS A 87 -6.78 8.23 4.49
C HIS A 87 -5.41 8.38 3.86
N MET A 88 -5.29 8.07 2.57
CA MET A 88 -4.06 8.24 1.82
C MET A 88 -4.33 9.07 0.58
N THR A 89 -3.49 10.06 0.32
CA THR A 89 -3.60 10.92 -0.86
C THR A 89 -2.31 10.83 -1.66
N HIS A 90 -2.40 10.35 -2.89
CA HIS A 90 -1.27 10.26 -3.81
C HIS A 90 -0.98 11.59 -4.49
N ALA A 91 0.25 12.08 -4.36
CA ALA A 91 0.82 13.15 -5.16
C ALA A 91 1.78 12.55 -6.21
N GLN A 92 1.44 12.73 -7.50
CA GLN A 92 2.14 12.37 -8.75
C GLN A 92 1.58 11.23 -9.64
N GLN A 93 1.60 11.54 -10.95
CA GLN A 93 1.45 10.83 -12.26
C GLN A 93 0.67 9.51 -12.45
N HIS A 94 0.10 8.89 -11.42
CA HIS A 94 -0.87 7.80 -11.60
C HIS A 94 -2.24 8.26 -11.10
N ILE A 95 -2.91 9.12 -11.89
CA ILE A 95 -4.18 9.77 -11.52
C ILE A 95 -3.98 10.69 -10.31
N SER A 96 -3.60 11.93 -10.56
CA SER A 96 -3.60 12.99 -9.55
C SER A 96 -4.95 13.04 -8.84
N GLY A 97 -4.97 12.94 -7.51
CA GLY A 97 -6.21 13.02 -6.71
C GLY A 97 -6.81 11.68 -6.29
N LEU A 98 -6.06 10.58 -6.40
CA LEU A 98 -6.43 9.29 -5.83
C LEU A 98 -6.43 9.39 -4.29
N MET A 99 -7.63 9.42 -3.70
CA MET A 99 -7.82 9.35 -2.25
C MET A 99 -8.27 7.95 -1.88
N GLU A 100 -7.44 7.27 -1.10
CA GLU A 100 -7.71 5.91 -0.66
C GLU A 100 -8.15 5.96 0.80
N THR A 101 -9.20 5.24 1.14
CA THR A 101 -9.70 5.17 2.53
C THR A 101 -9.69 3.73 2.97
N TYR A 102 -8.95 3.43 4.04
CA TYR A 102 -8.80 2.12 4.64
C TYR A 102 -9.47 2.11 6.02
N LYS A 103 -10.16 1.02 6.38
CA LYS A 103 -10.44 0.69 7.79
C LYS A 103 -9.52 -0.46 8.17
N LEU A 104 -8.49 -0.15 8.93
CA LEU A 104 -7.50 -1.14 9.33
C LEU A 104 -7.93 -1.70 10.69
N TYR A 105 -8.19 -3.00 10.80
CA TYR A 105 -8.44 -3.65 12.11
C TYR A 105 -7.16 -4.28 12.65
N LYS A 106 -7.23 -5.13 13.68
CA LYS A 106 -6.05 -5.84 14.20
C LYS A 106 -5.54 -6.95 13.28
N ASP A 107 -6.46 -7.62 12.57
CA ASP A 107 -6.17 -8.84 11.78
C ASP A 107 -6.66 -8.78 10.31
N LYS A 108 -7.48 -7.78 9.97
CA LYS A 108 -8.10 -7.60 8.65
C LYS A 108 -8.13 -6.15 8.16
N ILE A 109 -7.80 -5.94 6.88
CA ILE A 109 -8.11 -4.70 6.16
C ILE A 109 -9.51 -4.88 5.58
N ASP A 110 -10.50 -4.21 6.17
CA ASP A 110 -11.88 -4.30 5.71
C ASP A 110 -12.29 -3.03 4.94
N ASN A 111 -12.83 -3.24 3.73
CA ASN A 111 -13.64 -2.27 3.00
C ASN A 111 -12.97 -0.94 2.70
N GLY A 112 -11.76 -0.96 2.16
CA GLY A 112 -11.23 0.28 1.64
C GLY A 112 -11.41 0.46 0.14
N ASN A 113 -11.42 1.72 -0.25
CA ASN A 113 -11.91 2.16 -1.55
C ASN A 113 -10.98 3.21 -2.13
N HIS A 114 -10.84 3.19 -3.44
CA HIS A 114 -10.15 4.23 -4.18
C HIS A 114 -11.16 5.25 -4.70
N ARG A 115 -11.14 6.47 -4.16
CA ARG A 115 -11.93 7.58 -4.71
C ARG A 115 -11.22 8.11 -5.96
N ASN A 116 -11.99 8.34 -7.02
CA ASN A 116 -11.52 8.88 -8.31
C ASN A 116 -10.59 7.97 -9.12
N SER A 117 -10.49 6.69 -8.76
CA SER A 117 -9.70 5.72 -9.53
C SER A 117 -10.50 5.12 -10.68
N MET A 118 -9.95 5.20 -11.88
CA MET A 118 -10.47 4.46 -13.04
C MET A 118 -9.92 3.02 -13.13
N LYS A 119 -8.91 2.69 -12.29
CA LYS A 119 -8.17 1.43 -12.36
C LYS A 119 -8.49 0.47 -11.22
N TYR A 120 -8.78 1.00 -10.04
CA TYR A 120 -8.96 0.24 -8.81
C TYR A 120 -10.30 0.60 -8.18
N LYS A 121 -11.05 -0.37 -7.65
CA LYS A 121 -12.36 -0.10 -7.03
C LYS A 121 -12.30 -0.27 -5.52
N THR A 122 -12.10 -1.51 -5.09
CA THR A 122 -12.05 -1.90 -3.68
C THR A 122 -10.75 -2.61 -3.38
N PHE A 123 -10.39 -2.64 -2.10
CA PHE A 123 -9.35 -3.49 -1.57
C PHE A 123 -9.73 -4.06 -0.21
N SER A 124 -9.15 -5.21 0.10
CA SER A 124 -9.29 -5.91 1.37
C SER A 124 -8.05 -6.75 1.62
N GLY A 125 -7.80 -7.17 2.84
CA GLY A 125 -6.64 -8.01 3.12
C GLY A 125 -6.67 -8.64 4.50
N LYS A 126 -5.75 -9.57 4.73
CA LYS A 126 -5.55 -10.22 6.02
C LYS A 126 -4.08 -10.40 6.33
N VAL A 127 -3.79 -10.42 7.62
CA VAL A 127 -2.49 -10.81 8.15
C VAL A 127 -2.32 -12.30 8.02
N LEU A 128 -1.13 -12.75 7.67
CA LEU A 128 -0.81 -14.17 7.58
C LEU A 128 0.09 -14.67 8.72
N GLN A 129 0.77 -13.77 9.43
CA GLN A 129 1.71 -14.10 10.50
C GLN A 129 1.63 -13.08 11.65
N ASP A 130 1.83 -13.53 12.88
CA ASP A 130 1.73 -12.69 14.08
C ASP A 130 2.73 -11.54 14.10
N ASP A 131 3.89 -11.72 13.44
CA ASP A 131 4.90 -10.68 13.26
C ASP A 131 4.50 -9.60 12.26
N ARG A 132 3.34 -9.76 11.60
CA ARG A 132 2.71 -8.89 10.61
C ARG A 132 3.55 -8.62 9.36
N LYS A 133 4.70 -9.28 9.20
CA LYS A 133 5.58 -9.09 8.04
C LYS A 133 4.99 -9.69 6.78
N LYS A 134 4.00 -10.58 6.90
CA LYS A 134 3.31 -11.19 5.76
C LYS A 134 1.83 -10.86 5.74
N LEU A 135 1.37 -10.34 4.60
CA LEU A 135 -0.02 -10.01 4.36
C LEU A 135 -0.49 -10.57 3.02
N GLU A 136 -1.78 -10.84 2.95
CA GLU A 136 -2.49 -11.11 1.71
C GLU A 136 -3.44 -9.95 1.44
N LEU A 137 -3.29 -9.30 0.29
CA LEU A 137 -4.14 -8.22 -0.15
C LEU A 137 -4.89 -8.61 -1.42
N TYR A 138 -6.13 -8.17 -1.50
CA TYR A 138 -6.99 -8.32 -2.66
C TYR A 138 -7.39 -6.94 -3.14
N SER A 139 -7.34 -6.72 -4.46
CA SER A 139 -7.86 -5.50 -5.07
C SER A 139 -8.69 -5.82 -6.31
N ASP A 140 -9.78 -5.08 -6.48
CA ASP A 140 -10.56 -5.07 -7.71
C ASP A 140 -9.85 -4.20 -8.75
N VAL A 141 -9.31 -4.83 -9.78
CA VAL A 141 -8.56 -4.16 -10.87
C VAL A 141 -9.39 -4.15 -12.14
N LYS A 142 -9.44 -2.99 -12.80
CA LYS A 142 -10.13 -2.80 -14.08
C LYS A 142 -9.47 -3.67 -15.15
N MET A 143 -10.27 -4.50 -15.82
CA MET A 143 -9.79 -5.35 -16.91
C MET A 143 -9.83 -4.60 -18.26
N PRO A 144 -8.93 -4.92 -19.22
CA PRO A 144 -8.89 -4.26 -20.52
C PRO A 144 -10.21 -4.35 -21.32
N ARG A 145 -10.95 -5.45 -21.17
CA ARG A 145 -12.23 -5.71 -21.87
C ARG A 145 -13.46 -5.24 -21.08
N GLY A 146 -13.27 -4.40 -20.06
CA GLY A 146 -14.34 -3.95 -19.18
C GLY A 146 -14.50 -4.79 -17.93
N GLY A 147 -15.28 -4.30 -16.97
CA GLY A 147 -15.43 -4.92 -15.64
C GLY A 147 -14.21 -4.76 -14.72
N PHE A 148 -14.38 -5.24 -13.48
CA PHE A 148 -13.32 -5.35 -12.48
C PHE A 148 -13.12 -6.81 -12.12
N ARG A 149 -11.86 -7.21 -11.91
CA ARG A 149 -11.50 -8.54 -11.44
C ARG A 149 -10.71 -8.42 -10.15
N LYS A 150 -11.06 -9.27 -9.18
CA LYS A 150 -10.30 -9.41 -7.95
C LYS A 150 -8.94 -10.06 -8.24
N ILE A 151 -7.86 -9.36 -7.89
CA ILE A 151 -6.47 -9.85 -7.96
C ILE A 151 -5.95 -10.00 -6.54
N ARG A 152 -5.24 -11.11 -6.27
CA ARG A 152 -4.53 -11.37 -5.03
C ARG A 152 -3.08 -10.91 -5.14
N TYR A 153 -2.59 -10.33 -4.05
CA TYR A 153 -1.23 -9.87 -3.84
C TYR A 153 -0.70 -10.46 -2.55
N ASP A 154 0.45 -11.13 -2.60
CA ASP A 154 1.18 -11.54 -1.41
C ASP A 154 2.24 -10.49 -1.10
N LEU A 155 2.30 -10.06 0.15
CA LEU A 155 3.10 -8.93 0.59
C LEU A 155 4.04 -9.37 1.69
N VAL A 156 5.32 -9.01 1.54
CA VAL A 156 6.36 -9.30 2.53
C VAL A 156 7.09 -8.00 2.90
N PHE A 157 7.24 -7.75 4.19
CA PHE A 157 7.98 -6.62 4.73
C PHE A 157 9.35 -7.02 5.24
N GLU A 158 10.34 -6.25 4.81
CA GLU A 158 11.73 -6.37 5.22
C GLU A 158 12.17 -5.03 5.83
N SER A 159 12.77 -5.08 7.02
CA SER A 159 13.43 -3.90 7.59
C SER A 159 14.69 -3.60 6.79
N ILE A 160 14.86 -2.35 6.36
CA ILE A 160 16.11 -1.89 5.78
C ILE A 160 16.95 -1.35 6.95
N THR A 161 17.93 -2.12 7.42
CA THR A 161 18.97 -1.56 8.29
C THR A 161 19.86 -0.67 7.42
N GLU A 162 19.96 0.61 7.76
CA GLU A 162 21.00 1.47 7.20
C GLU A 162 22.36 0.82 7.52
N LYS A 163 23.18 0.60 6.48
CA LYS A 163 24.57 0.18 6.63
C LYS A 163 25.45 1.40 6.91
#